data_AF-A0A4Q2K1M4-F1
#
_entry.id   AF-A0A4Q2K1M4-F1
#
_cell.length_a   1.000
_cell.length_b   1.000
_cell.length_c   1.000
_cell.angle_alpha   90.00
_cell.angle_beta   90.00
_cell.angle_gamma   90.00
#
_symmetry.space_group_name_H-M   'P 1'
#
loop_
_entity.id
_entity.type
_entity.pdbx_description
1 polymer ?
#
loop_
_entity_poly.entity_id
_entity_poly.type
_entity_poly.pdbx_seq_one_letter_code
_entity_poly.pdbx_strand_id
1 'polypeptide(L)'
;MDGILMTDALTGCAVAVAADGSSARVSEGGSRTRAASVFFPGCSLLNYAPALVSTLSDYLAQAGAVDGTSLLCCGKILDFEDDGAARRAAVDEALRRAVEAAGTERIVAACPNCAAALKRALSTEVGAPCAEVVALPKVLAELGCRIDPATAREVLAAKGFAGKDAPKMWVHDSCPDRGDYDFGRGVRAMLPPEMLIEDNLEPSSRCCGSIARAAGRYEAALAQGARRAEHAARHGADAMVTACMSCAASLASAQDGLPVVHYLELLCDYPMDWRVAARPLSLRFLIENERKAPDGGRDFELLPAREGEAR
;
A
#
# COMPACT_ATOMS: atom_id res chain seq x y z
N MET A 1 -5.81 -8.44 21.26
CA MET A 1 -5.04 -8.74 20.05
C MET A 1 -3.75 -7.98 20.19
N ASP A 2 -2.67 -8.71 20.31
CA ASP A 2 -1.36 -8.12 20.54
C ASP A 2 -0.87 -7.45 19.25
N GLY A 3 -0.15 -6.34 19.38
CA GLY A 3 0.44 -5.65 18.24
C GLY A 3 1.46 -6.51 17.49
N ILE A 4 2.03 -5.98 16.42
CA ILE A 4 3.13 -6.64 15.70
C ILE A 4 4.47 -6.12 16.23
N LEU A 5 5.47 -6.99 16.33
CA LEU A 5 6.86 -6.63 16.64
C LEU A 5 7.74 -7.17 15.51
N MET A 6 8.45 -6.27 14.82
CA MET A 6 9.27 -6.64 13.66
C MET A 6 10.64 -5.98 13.75
N THR A 7 11.68 -6.66 13.26
CA THR A 7 12.98 -6.04 13.00
C THR A 7 12.99 -5.52 11.57
N ASP A 8 13.16 -4.20 11.39
CA ASP A 8 13.25 -3.58 10.09
C ASP A 8 14.57 -3.98 9.40
N ALA A 9 14.47 -4.60 8.23
CA ALA A 9 15.62 -5.18 7.53
C ALA A 9 16.65 -4.15 7.03
N LEU A 10 16.23 -2.89 6.79
CA LEU A 10 17.12 -1.85 6.27
C LEU A 10 17.88 -1.11 7.38
N THR A 11 17.26 -0.97 8.56
CA THR A 11 17.83 -0.21 9.67
C THR A 11 18.37 -1.08 10.81
N GLY A 12 17.83 -2.30 10.98
CA GLY A 12 18.04 -3.18 12.13
C GLY A 12 17.21 -2.81 13.35
N CYS A 13 16.41 -1.75 13.29
CA CYS A 13 15.58 -1.31 14.41
C CYS A 13 14.44 -2.29 14.69
N ALA A 14 14.11 -2.48 15.97
CA ALA A 14 12.88 -3.15 16.35
C ALA A 14 11.72 -2.14 16.33
N VAL A 15 10.62 -2.52 15.71
CA VAL A 15 9.43 -1.68 15.51
C VAL A 15 8.23 -2.45 16.07
N ALA A 16 7.67 -1.95 17.16
CA ALA A 16 6.42 -2.43 17.74
C ALA A 16 5.27 -1.56 17.24
N VAL A 17 4.24 -2.14 16.64
CA VAL A 17 3.07 -1.42 16.12
C VAL A 17 1.81 -1.96 16.80
N ALA A 18 0.95 -1.07 17.29
CA ALA A 18 -0.31 -1.46 17.90
C ALA A 18 -1.21 -2.20 16.90
N ALA A 19 -2.02 -3.13 17.39
CA ALA A 19 -2.88 -3.98 16.55
C ALA A 19 -3.87 -3.19 15.68
N ASP A 20 -4.27 -2.00 16.14
CA ASP A 20 -5.15 -1.09 15.41
C ASP A 20 -4.40 -0.18 14.44
N GLY A 21 -3.06 -0.22 14.38
CA GLY A 21 -2.21 0.62 13.54
C GLY A 21 -2.20 2.10 13.91
N SER A 22 -2.60 2.47 15.14
CA SER A 22 -2.71 3.87 15.57
C SER A 22 -1.41 4.42 16.17
N SER A 23 -0.60 3.54 16.75
CA SER A 23 0.65 3.89 17.43
C SER A 23 1.73 2.87 17.12
N ALA A 24 2.98 3.32 17.20
CA ALA A 24 4.13 2.45 17.08
C ALA A 24 5.32 3.04 17.83
N ARG A 25 6.22 2.15 18.25
CA ARG A 25 7.44 2.48 18.98
C ARG A 25 8.63 1.84 18.29
N VAL A 26 9.66 2.64 18.06
CA VAL A 26 10.93 2.18 17.51
C VAL A 26 11.93 2.10 18.66
N SER A 27 12.65 1.00 18.78
CA SER A 27 13.83 0.90 19.64
C SER A 27 15.05 0.59 18.80
N GLU A 28 16.22 1.07 19.25
CA GLU A 28 17.49 0.60 18.69
C GLU A 28 17.50 -0.94 18.79
N GLY A 29 17.69 -1.60 17.66
CA GLY A 29 17.65 -3.06 17.56
C GLY A 29 19.04 -3.67 17.47
N GLY A 30 19.09 -4.98 17.22
CA GLY A 30 20.33 -5.74 17.06
C GLY A 30 21.10 -5.41 15.78
N SER A 31 22.18 -6.16 15.49
CA SER A 31 22.99 -5.92 14.29
C SER A 31 22.18 -6.14 13.01
N ARG A 32 22.34 -5.25 12.03
CA ARG A 32 21.77 -5.40 10.68
C ARG A 32 22.24 -6.71 10.05
N THR A 33 21.31 -7.55 9.61
CA THR A 33 21.59 -8.71 8.76
C THR A 33 21.47 -8.30 7.31
N ARG A 34 22.34 -8.82 6.44
CA ARG A 34 22.21 -8.61 4.99
C ARG A 34 20.86 -9.14 4.51
N ALA A 35 20.14 -8.38 3.69
CA ALA A 35 18.86 -8.76 3.11
C ALA A 35 18.86 -8.40 1.62
N ALA A 36 19.06 -9.38 0.73
CA ALA A 36 19.17 -9.16 -0.71
C ALA A 36 17.80 -8.81 -1.31
N SER A 37 16.71 -9.39 -0.80
CA SER A 37 15.35 -8.98 -1.15
C SER A 37 14.52 -8.58 0.06
N VAL A 38 13.83 -7.45 -0.01
CA VAL A 38 13.05 -6.89 1.10
C VAL A 38 11.58 -6.68 0.70
N PHE A 39 10.66 -7.09 1.56
CA PHE A 39 9.26 -6.72 1.46
C PHE A 39 9.03 -5.30 1.99
N PHE A 40 8.31 -4.48 1.24
CA PHE A 40 8.01 -3.09 1.56
C PHE A 40 6.48 -2.86 1.57
N PRO A 41 5.80 -3.06 2.72
CA PRO A 41 4.34 -2.89 2.84
C PRO A 41 3.88 -1.44 2.64
N GLY A 42 4.74 -0.47 2.99
CA GLY A 42 4.39 0.93 3.00
C GLY A 42 3.49 1.33 4.17
N CYS A 43 3.40 2.64 4.43
CA CYS A 43 2.74 3.16 5.62
C CYS A 43 1.21 2.93 5.62
N SER A 44 0.51 3.06 4.50
CA SER A 44 -0.96 2.92 4.49
C SER A 44 -1.42 1.52 4.87
N LEU A 45 -0.79 0.47 4.34
CA LEU A 45 -1.12 -0.90 4.72
C LEU A 45 -0.81 -1.14 6.21
N LEU A 46 0.32 -0.63 6.70
CA LEU A 46 0.69 -0.71 8.12
C LEU A 46 -0.31 0.00 9.04
N ASN A 47 -0.85 1.15 8.63
CA ASN A 47 -1.83 1.90 9.44
C ASN A 47 -3.21 1.25 9.45
N TYR A 48 -3.61 0.60 8.35
CA TYR A 48 -4.98 0.11 8.17
C TYR A 48 -5.13 -1.38 8.47
N ALA A 49 -4.07 -2.17 8.31
CA ALA A 49 -4.08 -3.60 8.57
C ALA A 49 -2.69 -4.12 8.99
N PRO A 50 -2.20 -3.79 10.21
CA PRO A 50 -0.94 -4.33 10.72
C PRO A 50 -0.87 -5.85 10.70
N ALA A 51 -1.97 -6.54 11.01
CA ALA A 51 -2.05 -8.00 10.96
C ALA A 51 -1.73 -8.55 9.57
N LEU A 52 -2.22 -7.89 8.52
CA LEU A 52 -1.97 -8.28 7.13
C LEU A 52 -0.50 -8.05 6.73
N VAL A 53 0.16 -7.02 7.28
CA VAL A 53 1.62 -6.84 7.12
C VAL A 53 2.36 -8.04 7.69
N SER A 54 2.03 -8.47 8.91
CA SER A 54 2.66 -9.64 9.54
C SER A 54 2.46 -10.90 8.69
N THR A 55 1.21 -11.20 8.31
CA THR A 55 0.88 -12.39 7.51
C THR A 55 1.62 -12.42 6.17
N LEU A 56 1.68 -11.28 5.46
CA LEU A 56 2.38 -11.21 4.18
C LEU A 56 3.90 -11.32 4.35
N SER A 57 4.44 -10.73 5.40
CA SER A 57 5.88 -10.81 5.71
C SER A 57 6.30 -12.26 5.97
N ASP A 58 5.53 -12.97 6.80
CA ASP A 58 5.78 -14.37 7.12
C ASP A 58 5.63 -15.26 5.89
N TYR A 59 4.55 -15.07 5.11
CA TYR A 59 4.31 -15.83 3.89
C TYR A 59 5.44 -15.65 2.86
N LEU A 60 5.83 -14.41 2.57
CA LEU A 60 6.87 -14.12 1.57
C LEU A 60 8.24 -14.65 2.03
N ALA A 61 8.55 -14.57 3.33
CA ALA A 61 9.78 -15.13 3.88
C ALA A 61 9.80 -16.67 3.79
N GLN A 62 8.71 -17.33 4.19
CA GLN A 62 8.58 -18.80 4.11
C GLN A 62 8.62 -19.31 2.65
N ALA A 63 8.10 -18.53 1.71
CA ALA A 63 8.17 -18.82 0.28
C ALA A 63 9.57 -18.53 -0.33
N GLY A 64 10.52 -17.99 0.44
CA GLY A 64 11.84 -17.60 -0.05
C GLY A 64 11.82 -16.42 -1.03
N ALA A 65 10.75 -15.63 -1.04
CA ALA A 65 10.57 -14.50 -1.95
C ALA A 65 11.24 -13.21 -1.46
N VAL A 66 11.50 -13.11 -0.15
CA VAL A 66 12.20 -12.01 0.53
C VAL A 66 13.02 -12.53 1.71
N ASP A 67 14.09 -11.83 2.06
CA ASP A 67 14.97 -12.11 3.21
C ASP A 67 14.56 -11.31 4.47
N GLY A 68 13.68 -10.32 4.31
CA GLY A 68 13.25 -9.47 5.41
C GLY A 68 12.17 -8.47 4.99
N THR A 69 11.69 -7.68 5.95
CA THR A 69 10.67 -6.64 5.74
C THR A 69 11.19 -5.29 6.22
N SER A 70 10.90 -4.23 5.47
CA SER A 70 11.16 -2.86 5.91
C SER A 70 9.86 -2.07 6.07
N LEU A 71 9.70 -1.48 7.26
CA LEU A 71 8.56 -0.65 7.62
C LEU A 71 8.82 0.84 7.37
N LEU A 72 9.95 1.19 6.74
CA LEU A 72 10.29 2.55 6.38
C LEU A 72 9.20 3.21 5.51
N CYS A 73 9.09 4.52 5.61
CA CYS A 73 8.27 5.34 4.74
C CYS A 73 9.07 5.73 3.49
N CYS A 74 8.51 5.51 2.30
CA CYS A 74 9.08 5.91 1.01
C CYS A 74 9.12 7.44 0.75
N GLY A 75 8.69 8.26 1.72
CA GLY A 75 8.65 9.72 1.62
C GLY A 75 7.56 10.29 0.71
N LYS A 76 6.73 9.49 0.02
CA LYS A 76 5.72 10.00 -0.96
C LYS A 76 4.76 11.04 -0.39
N ILE A 77 4.46 10.96 0.91
CA ILE A 77 3.56 11.89 1.59
C ILE A 77 4.15 13.30 1.73
N LEU A 78 5.49 13.43 1.75
CA LEU A 78 6.18 14.71 1.87
C LEU A 78 5.90 15.62 0.67
N ASP A 79 5.55 15.06 -0.49
CA ASP A 79 5.17 15.86 -1.68
C ASP A 79 3.94 16.75 -1.45
N PHE A 80 3.23 16.56 -0.33
CA PHE A 80 2.03 17.31 0.04
C PHE A 80 2.23 18.18 1.29
N GLU A 81 3.48 18.34 1.75
CA GLU A 81 3.83 19.14 2.93
C GLU A 81 4.61 20.39 2.52
N ASP A 82 4.50 21.42 3.36
CA ASP A 82 5.35 22.60 3.27
C ASP A 82 6.81 22.19 3.48
N ASP A 83 7.74 22.78 2.70
CA ASP A 83 9.16 22.37 2.61
C ASP A 83 9.40 20.89 2.25
N GLY A 84 8.36 20.21 1.77
CA GLY A 84 8.36 18.78 1.48
C GLY A 84 9.41 18.34 0.47
N ALA A 85 9.75 19.20 -0.51
CA ALA A 85 10.75 18.89 -1.54
C ALA A 85 12.16 18.72 -0.95
N ALA A 86 12.56 19.59 -0.02
CA ALA A 86 13.88 19.52 0.61
C ALA A 86 13.99 18.29 1.52
N ARG A 87 12.96 18.06 2.35
CA ARG A 87 12.86 16.84 3.17
C ARG A 87 12.86 15.58 2.31
N ARG A 88 12.16 15.62 1.17
CA ARG A 88 12.08 14.47 0.28
C ARG A 88 13.45 14.04 -0.26
N ALA A 89 14.29 15.00 -0.64
CA ALA A 89 15.64 14.72 -1.08
C ALA A 89 16.48 14.05 0.02
N ALA A 90 16.37 14.51 1.27
CA ALA A 90 17.06 13.91 2.41
C ALA A 90 16.58 12.47 2.70
N VAL A 91 15.27 12.24 2.65
CA VAL A 91 14.68 10.89 2.80
C VAL A 91 15.12 9.95 1.68
N ASP A 92 15.07 10.40 0.43
CA ASP A 92 15.47 9.58 -0.72
C ASP A 92 16.95 9.17 -0.61
N GLU A 93 17.82 10.12 -0.22
CA GLU A 93 19.24 9.87 0.00
C GLU A 93 19.48 8.87 1.13
N ALA A 94 18.83 9.06 2.28
CA ALA A 94 18.98 8.17 3.42
C ALA A 94 18.41 6.77 3.13
N LEU A 95 17.33 6.67 2.36
CA LEU A 95 16.76 5.40 1.90
C LEU A 95 17.73 4.67 0.98
N ARG A 96 18.37 5.37 0.03
CA ARG A 96 19.40 4.77 -0.84
C ARG A 96 20.57 4.21 -0.04
N ARG A 97 21.10 4.99 0.92
CA ARG A 97 22.16 4.53 1.82
C ARG A 97 21.75 3.30 2.63
N ALA A 98 20.51 3.25 3.11
CA ALA A 98 20.02 2.11 3.88
C ALA A 98 19.91 0.84 3.02
N VAL A 99 19.42 0.97 1.78
CA VAL A 99 19.36 -0.12 0.79
C VAL A 99 20.76 -0.65 0.47
N GLU A 100 21.72 0.24 0.18
CA GLU A 100 23.11 -0.13 -0.10
C GLU A 100 23.78 -0.79 1.11
N ALA A 101 23.60 -0.24 2.31
CA ALA A 101 24.19 -0.78 3.53
C ALA A 101 23.62 -2.15 3.92
N ALA A 102 22.36 -2.42 3.60
CA ALA A 102 21.72 -3.72 3.80
C ALA A 102 22.09 -4.74 2.70
N GLY A 103 22.74 -4.31 1.62
CA GLY A 103 23.02 -5.13 0.45
C GLY A 103 21.74 -5.59 -0.26
N THR A 104 20.70 -4.75 -0.24
CA THR A 104 19.42 -5.04 -0.88
C THR A 104 19.49 -4.76 -2.38
N GLU A 105 19.16 -5.78 -3.16
CA GLU A 105 19.19 -5.77 -4.63
C GLU A 105 17.77 -5.74 -5.21
N ARG A 106 16.75 -6.14 -4.43
CA ARG A 106 15.34 -6.21 -4.86
C ARG A 106 14.35 -5.82 -3.77
N ILE A 107 13.40 -4.96 -4.09
CA ILE A 107 12.33 -4.52 -3.18
C ILE A 107 10.97 -4.94 -3.73
N VAL A 108 10.23 -5.74 -2.96
CA VAL A 108 8.84 -6.13 -3.25
C VAL A 108 7.89 -5.11 -2.62
N ALA A 109 7.39 -4.16 -3.41
CA ALA A 109 6.55 -3.08 -2.92
C ALA A 109 5.05 -3.47 -2.95
N ALA A 110 4.36 -3.32 -1.82
CA ALA A 110 2.91 -3.58 -1.73
C ALA A 110 2.05 -2.46 -2.32
N CYS A 111 2.60 -1.26 -2.45
CA CYS A 111 1.85 -0.06 -2.80
C CYS A 111 2.44 0.63 -4.05
N PRO A 112 1.62 0.96 -5.07
CA PRO A 112 2.08 1.68 -6.26
C PRO A 112 2.75 3.03 -5.95
N ASN A 113 2.24 3.76 -4.95
CA ASN A 113 2.85 5.02 -4.50
C ASN A 113 4.27 4.79 -3.95
N CYS A 114 4.46 3.72 -3.18
CA CYS A 114 5.77 3.35 -2.67
C CYS A 114 6.69 2.89 -3.80
N ALA A 115 6.20 2.08 -4.73
CA ALA A 115 6.99 1.63 -5.87
C ALA A 115 7.50 2.82 -6.72
N ALA A 116 6.63 3.76 -7.09
CA ALA A 116 7.03 4.96 -7.82
C ALA A 116 8.03 5.83 -7.05
N ALA A 117 7.84 5.96 -5.73
CA ALA A 117 8.75 6.69 -4.85
C ALA A 117 10.13 6.03 -4.72
N LEU A 118 10.15 4.72 -4.54
CA LEU A 118 11.37 3.91 -4.44
C LEU A 118 12.14 3.92 -5.75
N LYS A 119 11.46 3.69 -6.89
CA LYS A 119 12.09 3.77 -8.22
C LYS A 119 12.80 5.11 -8.41
N ARG A 120 12.17 6.23 -8.03
CA ARG A 120 12.82 7.55 -8.09
C ARG A 120 14.02 7.66 -7.15
N ALA A 121 13.88 7.24 -5.89
CA ALA A 121 14.95 7.36 -4.90
C ALA A 121 16.18 6.50 -5.24
N LEU A 122 15.97 5.34 -5.84
CA LEU A 122 17.00 4.34 -6.14
C LEU A 122 17.61 4.48 -7.54
N SER A 123 17.00 5.31 -8.40
CA SER A 123 17.61 5.71 -9.67
C SER A 123 18.91 6.47 -9.44
N THR A 124 19.91 6.18 -10.27
CA THR A 124 21.16 6.93 -10.32
C THR A 124 21.18 7.81 -11.57
N GLU A 125 21.84 8.98 -11.52
CA GLU A 125 21.98 9.86 -12.70
C GLU A 125 22.77 9.19 -13.85
N VAL A 126 23.62 8.21 -13.52
CA VAL A 126 24.52 7.53 -14.45
C VAL A 126 24.52 6.02 -14.15
N GLY A 127 23.47 5.31 -14.54
CA GLY A 127 23.47 3.84 -14.46
C GLY A 127 22.15 3.19 -14.06
N ALA A 128 22.21 1.87 -13.86
CA ALA A 128 21.12 1.06 -13.34
C ALA A 128 20.77 1.48 -11.90
N PRO A 129 19.51 1.34 -11.47
CA PRO A 129 19.14 1.61 -10.08
C PRO A 129 19.89 0.69 -9.12
N CYS A 130 20.15 1.15 -7.89
CA CYS A 130 20.88 0.33 -6.90
C CYS A 130 20.08 -0.89 -6.41
N ALA A 131 18.76 -0.90 -6.58
CA ALA A 131 17.91 -2.07 -6.39
C ALA A 131 16.71 -2.05 -7.35
N GLU A 132 16.26 -3.23 -7.75
CA GLU A 132 15.03 -3.42 -8.52
C GLU A 132 13.80 -3.20 -7.62
N VAL A 133 12.74 -2.59 -8.14
CA VAL A 133 11.47 -2.44 -7.43
C VAL A 133 10.37 -3.16 -8.19
N VAL A 134 9.82 -4.21 -7.58
CA VAL A 134 8.80 -5.08 -8.16
C VAL A 134 7.46 -4.96 -7.42
N ALA A 135 6.35 -5.17 -8.13
CA ALA A 135 5.02 -5.11 -7.57
C ALA A 135 4.66 -6.39 -6.81
N LEU A 136 4.23 -6.29 -5.55
CA LEU A 136 3.74 -7.41 -4.75
C LEU A 136 2.71 -8.30 -5.47
N PRO A 137 1.64 -7.79 -6.11
CA PRO A 137 0.65 -8.67 -6.74
C PRO A 137 1.23 -9.53 -7.87
N LYS A 138 2.28 -9.07 -8.56
CA LYS A 138 2.99 -9.87 -9.57
C LYS A 138 3.77 -11.01 -8.92
N VAL A 139 4.50 -10.72 -7.84
CA VAL A 139 5.22 -11.73 -7.05
C VAL A 139 4.26 -12.78 -6.48
N LEU A 140 3.13 -12.35 -5.92
CA LEU A 140 2.10 -13.26 -5.40
C LEU A 140 1.51 -14.14 -6.53
N ALA A 141 1.23 -13.57 -7.70
CA ALA A 141 0.74 -14.34 -8.85
C ALA A 141 1.77 -15.38 -9.32
N GLU A 142 3.06 -15.03 -9.35
CA GLU A 142 4.19 -15.91 -9.69
C GLU A 142 4.37 -17.04 -8.66
N LEU A 143 4.13 -16.76 -7.38
CA LEU A 143 4.08 -17.76 -6.30
C LEU A 143 2.82 -18.65 -6.35
N GLY A 144 1.91 -18.42 -7.29
CA GLY A 144 0.70 -19.23 -7.46
C GLY A 144 -0.51 -18.78 -6.65
N CYS A 145 -0.44 -17.63 -5.96
CA CYS A 145 -1.60 -17.08 -5.25
C CYS A 145 -2.72 -16.73 -6.23
N ARG A 146 -3.95 -17.14 -5.94
CA ARG A 146 -5.15 -16.84 -6.74
C ARG A 146 -6.28 -16.40 -5.82
N ILE A 147 -7.14 -15.51 -6.34
CA ILE A 147 -8.35 -15.07 -5.63
C ILE A 147 -9.43 -16.11 -5.89
N ASP A 148 -9.95 -16.69 -4.80
CA ASP A 148 -11.07 -17.62 -4.86
C ASP A 148 -12.40 -16.86 -5.03
N PRO A 149 -13.26 -17.22 -6.01
CA PRO A 149 -14.55 -16.57 -6.20
C PRO A 149 -15.50 -16.63 -5.00
N ALA A 150 -15.46 -17.70 -4.19
CA ALA A 150 -16.33 -17.83 -3.03
C ALA A 150 -15.87 -16.89 -1.90
N THR A 151 -14.57 -16.84 -1.61
CA THR A 151 -13.98 -15.86 -0.68
C THR A 151 -14.26 -14.43 -1.14
N ALA A 152 -14.09 -14.15 -2.45
CA ALA A 152 -14.39 -12.82 -2.99
C ALA A 152 -15.85 -12.42 -2.77
N ARG A 153 -16.79 -13.34 -2.97
CA ARG A 153 -18.21 -13.11 -2.70
C ARG A 153 -18.47 -12.82 -1.22
N GLU A 154 -17.85 -13.54 -0.29
CA GLU A 154 -18.02 -13.33 1.15
C GLU A 154 -17.50 -11.95 1.60
N VAL A 155 -16.31 -11.58 1.15
CA VAL A 155 -15.72 -10.25 1.41
C VAL A 155 -16.60 -9.13 0.84
N LEU A 156 -17.15 -9.31 -0.36
CA LEU A 156 -18.05 -8.33 -0.98
C LEU A 156 -19.43 -8.30 -0.33
N ALA A 157 -19.94 -9.43 0.18
CA ALA A 157 -21.21 -9.48 0.91
C ALA A 157 -21.17 -8.63 2.17
N ALA A 158 -20.03 -8.59 2.87
CA ALA A 158 -19.79 -7.67 3.99
C ALA A 158 -19.86 -6.18 3.59
N LYS A 159 -19.81 -5.89 2.28
CA LYS A 159 -19.87 -4.55 1.68
C LYS A 159 -21.16 -4.32 0.88
N GLY A 160 -22.19 -5.16 1.07
CA GLY A 160 -23.51 -4.99 0.49
C GLY A 160 -23.72 -5.68 -0.87
N PHE A 161 -22.77 -6.49 -1.35
CA PHE A 161 -23.01 -7.32 -2.53
C PHE A 161 -23.96 -8.48 -2.22
N ALA A 162 -24.99 -8.67 -3.05
CA ALA A 162 -26.00 -9.72 -2.87
C ALA A 162 -26.04 -10.75 -4.01
N GLY A 163 -25.07 -10.70 -4.93
CA GLY A 163 -25.00 -11.63 -6.07
C GLY A 163 -24.64 -13.06 -5.63
N LYS A 164 -25.14 -14.05 -6.38
CA LYS A 164 -24.91 -15.46 -6.11
C LYS A 164 -23.73 -16.03 -6.92
N ASP A 165 -23.50 -15.47 -8.09
CA ASP A 165 -22.45 -15.86 -9.03
C ASP A 165 -21.11 -15.20 -8.67
N ALA A 166 -20.06 -15.59 -9.39
CA ALA A 166 -18.74 -14.97 -9.27
C ALA A 166 -18.83 -13.46 -9.61
N PRO A 167 -18.36 -12.56 -8.72
CA PRO A 167 -18.51 -11.13 -8.93
C PRO A 167 -17.60 -10.65 -10.06
N LYS A 168 -18.15 -9.82 -10.95
CA LYS A 168 -17.41 -9.14 -12.01
C LYS A 168 -16.62 -7.96 -11.46
N MET A 169 -15.30 -8.02 -11.60
CA MET A 169 -14.38 -7.07 -11.00
C MET A 169 -13.88 -6.05 -12.02
N TRP A 170 -14.04 -4.77 -11.68
CA TRP A 170 -13.34 -3.69 -12.35
C TRP A 170 -12.01 -3.40 -11.66
N VAL A 171 -10.90 -3.77 -12.28
CA VAL A 171 -9.55 -3.45 -11.82
C VAL A 171 -9.27 -1.96 -12.06
N HIS A 172 -9.15 -1.22 -10.96
CA HIS A 172 -8.76 0.17 -10.96
C HIS A 172 -7.23 0.32 -10.90
N ASP A 173 -6.64 0.56 -12.07
CA ASP A 173 -5.21 0.82 -12.21
C ASP A 173 -4.84 2.17 -11.59
N SER A 174 -3.99 2.10 -10.56
CA SER A 174 -3.62 3.28 -9.78
C SER A 174 -2.76 4.23 -10.61
N CYS A 175 -2.88 5.55 -10.38
CA CYS A 175 -2.11 6.53 -11.14
C CYS A 175 -0.57 6.41 -11.04
N PRO A 176 0.04 5.97 -9.92
CA PRO A 176 1.49 5.78 -9.85
C PRO A 176 1.99 4.54 -10.60
N ASP A 177 1.10 3.64 -11.00
CA ASP A 177 1.42 2.42 -11.75
C ASP A 177 1.45 2.64 -13.27
N ARG A 178 1.22 3.89 -13.72
CA ARG A 178 1.17 4.26 -15.14
C ARG A 178 2.52 3.95 -15.81
N GLY A 179 2.47 3.26 -16.95
CA GLY A 179 3.64 2.92 -17.76
C GLY A 179 3.87 1.41 -17.74
N ASP A 180 4.27 0.89 -16.57
CA ASP A 180 4.56 -0.54 -16.39
C ASP A 180 3.28 -1.36 -16.16
N TYR A 181 2.33 -0.80 -15.39
CA TYR A 181 1.09 -1.45 -14.99
C TYR A 181 1.28 -2.79 -14.26
N ASP A 182 2.44 -3.00 -13.63
CA ASP A 182 2.77 -4.26 -12.95
C ASP A 182 1.78 -4.58 -11.82
N PHE A 183 1.28 -3.57 -11.11
CA PHE A 183 0.28 -3.81 -10.06
C PHE A 183 -1.06 -4.21 -10.67
N GLY A 184 -1.55 -3.45 -11.66
CA GLY A 184 -2.80 -3.73 -12.35
C GLY A 184 -2.81 -5.10 -13.05
N ARG A 185 -1.72 -5.45 -13.74
CA ARG A 185 -1.55 -6.75 -14.40
C ARG A 185 -1.42 -7.88 -13.38
N GLY A 186 -0.69 -7.66 -12.28
CA GLY A 186 -0.59 -8.63 -11.17
C GLY A 186 -1.94 -8.95 -10.55
N VAL A 187 -2.78 -7.94 -10.29
CA VAL A 187 -4.15 -8.17 -9.79
C VAL A 187 -4.98 -8.98 -10.80
N ARG A 188 -4.96 -8.62 -12.09
CA ARG A 188 -5.66 -9.38 -13.13
C ARG A 188 -5.18 -10.83 -13.22
N ALA A 189 -3.89 -11.08 -13.07
CA ALA A 189 -3.32 -12.43 -13.11
C ALA A 189 -3.76 -13.33 -11.93
N MET A 190 -4.18 -12.73 -10.81
CA MET A 190 -4.72 -13.47 -9.66
C MET A 190 -6.23 -13.67 -9.73
N LEU A 191 -6.95 -12.89 -10.55
CA LEU A 191 -8.39 -13.03 -10.76
C LEU A 191 -8.67 -14.14 -11.78
N PRO A 192 -9.65 -15.02 -11.52
CA PRO A 192 -10.04 -16.04 -12.50
C PRO A 192 -10.83 -15.40 -13.67
N PRO A 193 -10.81 -16.01 -14.87
CA PRO A 193 -11.41 -15.41 -16.08
C PRO A 193 -12.86 -15.00 -15.94
N GLU A 194 -13.67 -15.77 -15.19
CA GLU A 194 -15.08 -15.50 -14.95
C GLU A 194 -15.32 -14.23 -14.11
N MET A 195 -14.33 -13.75 -13.38
CA MET A 195 -14.40 -12.48 -12.62
C MET A 195 -13.92 -11.27 -13.43
N LEU A 196 -13.30 -11.48 -14.59
CA LEU A 196 -12.79 -10.40 -15.42
C LEU A 196 -13.88 -9.82 -16.35
N ILE A 197 -13.71 -8.53 -16.65
CA ILE A 197 -14.50 -7.78 -17.63
C ILE A 197 -13.60 -7.49 -18.84
N GLU A 198 -14.06 -7.87 -20.04
CA GLU A 198 -13.29 -7.79 -21.29
C GLU A 198 -12.77 -6.36 -21.56
N ASP A 199 -13.64 -5.35 -21.43
CA ASP A 199 -13.31 -3.93 -21.62
C ASP A 199 -12.33 -3.36 -20.57
N ASN A 200 -11.99 -4.15 -19.54
CA ASN A 200 -11.08 -3.76 -18.47
C ASN A 200 -9.80 -4.61 -18.44
N LEU A 201 -9.55 -5.47 -19.44
CA LEU A 201 -8.31 -6.25 -19.51
C LEU A 201 -7.08 -5.38 -19.81
N GLU A 202 -7.23 -4.35 -20.65
CA GLU A 202 -6.13 -3.42 -20.94
C GLU A 202 -5.99 -2.38 -19.81
N PRO A 203 -4.80 -2.26 -19.19
CA PRO A 203 -4.61 -1.33 -18.10
C PRO A 203 -4.80 0.15 -18.51
N SER A 204 -5.46 0.92 -17.64
CA SER A 204 -5.64 2.36 -17.85
C SER A 204 -5.64 3.12 -16.53
N SER A 205 -4.51 3.79 -16.24
CA SER A 205 -4.39 4.59 -15.02
C SER A 205 -5.31 5.81 -15.05
N ARG A 206 -6.30 5.83 -14.13
CA ARG A 206 -7.22 6.96 -13.92
C ARG A 206 -7.17 7.40 -12.47
N CYS A 207 -7.22 8.72 -12.24
CA CYS A 207 -7.23 9.25 -10.88
C CYS A 207 -8.49 8.80 -10.12
N CYS A 208 -8.32 8.33 -8.87
CA CYS A 208 -9.40 7.97 -7.95
C CYS A 208 -9.93 9.16 -7.12
N GLY A 209 -9.25 10.30 -7.16
CA GLY A 209 -9.55 11.48 -6.33
C GLY A 209 -8.63 11.63 -5.11
N SER A 210 -7.81 10.63 -4.75
CA SER A 210 -7.01 10.67 -3.50
C SER A 210 -6.03 11.84 -3.43
N ILE A 211 -5.45 12.27 -4.56
CA ILE A 211 -4.55 13.44 -4.61
C ILE A 211 -5.34 14.74 -4.41
N ALA A 212 -6.52 14.86 -5.01
CA ALA A 212 -7.39 16.02 -4.80
C ALA A 212 -7.81 16.11 -3.33
N ARG A 213 -8.14 14.98 -2.70
CA ARG A 213 -8.40 14.89 -1.27
C ARG A 213 -7.18 15.31 -0.44
N ALA A 214 -6.00 14.81 -0.79
CA ALA A 214 -4.75 15.18 -0.12
C ALA A 214 -4.39 16.67 -0.28
N ALA A 215 -4.90 17.34 -1.32
CA ALA A 215 -4.74 18.78 -1.53
C ALA A 215 -5.91 19.61 -0.97
N GLY A 216 -6.79 19.04 -0.12
CA GLY A 216 -7.93 19.72 0.49
C GLY A 216 -9.11 19.98 -0.46
N ARG A 217 -9.10 19.43 -1.68
CA ARG A 217 -10.18 19.56 -2.67
C ARG A 217 -11.18 18.41 -2.57
N TYR A 218 -11.88 18.33 -1.45
CA TYR A 218 -12.76 17.21 -1.09
C TYR A 218 -13.87 16.96 -2.11
N GLU A 219 -14.64 17.98 -2.50
CA GLU A 219 -15.71 17.86 -3.49
C GLU A 219 -15.22 17.32 -4.84
N ALA A 220 -14.06 17.81 -5.30
CA ALA A 220 -13.44 17.32 -6.53
C ALA A 220 -12.99 15.86 -6.41
N ALA A 221 -12.52 15.44 -5.24
CA ALA A 221 -12.16 14.05 -4.96
C ALA A 221 -13.39 13.13 -5.00
N LEU A 222 -14.48 13.51 -4.33
CA LEU A 222 -15.73 12.76 -4.32
C LEU A 222 -16.33 12.65 -5.73
N ALA A 223 -16.44 13.78 -6.44
CA ALA A 223 -16.94 13.81 -7.82
C ALA A 223 -16.09 12.93 -8.75
N GLN A 224 -14.77 12.94 -8.59
CA GLN A 224 -13.87 12.10 -9.38
C GLN A 224 -14.07 10.61 -9.06
N GLY A 225 -14.13 10.24 -7.78
CA GLY A 225 -14.35 8.86 -7.35
C GLY A 225 -15.69 8.30 -7.83
N ALA A 226 -16.77 9.06 -7.67
CA ALA A 226 -18.11 8.69 -8.14
C ALA A 226 -18.14 8.45 -9.65
N ARG A 227 -17.50 9.31 -10.44
CA ARG A 227 -17.36 9.12 -11.91
C ARG A 227 -16.57 7.86 -12.29
N ARG A 228 -15.71 7.34 -11.41
CA ARG A 228 -14.99 6.08 -11.67
C ARG A 228 -15.87 4.88 -11.37
N ALA A 229 -16.60 4.90 -10.26
CA ALA A 229 -17.55 3.85 -9.91
C ALA A 229 -18.69 3.76 -10.94
N GLU A 230 -19.25 4.90 -11.36
CA GLU A 230 -20.29 4.93 -12.40
C GLU A 230 -19.78 4.36 -13.72
N HIS A 231 -18.54 4.67 -14.11
CA HIS A 231 -17.93 4.11 -15.31
C HIS A 231 -17.80 2.58 -15.19
N ALA A 232 -17.30 2.07 -14.07
CA ALA A 232 -17.20 0.62 -13.83
C ALA A 232 -18.58 -0.07 -13.87
N ALA A 233 -19.57 0.49 -13.18
CA ALA A 233 -20.94 -0.04 -13.15
C ALA A 233 -21.58 -0.10 -14.54
N ARG A 234 -21.37 0.93 -15.39
CA ARG A 234 -21.86 0.94 -16.78
C ARG A 234 -21.27 -0.18 -17.66
N HIS A 235 -20.12 -0.75 -17.27
CA HIS A 235 -19.49 -1.89 -17.94
C HIS A 235 -19.80 -3.22 -17.23
N GLY A 236 -20.82 -3.25 -16.36
CA GLY A 236 -21.28 -4.47 -15.70
C GLY A 236 -20.41 -4.95 -14.55
N ALA A 237 -19.67 -4.04 -13.89
CA ALA A 237 -18.93 -4.39 -12.69
C ALA A 237 -19.86 -4.56 -11.47
N ASP A 238 -19.61 -5.61 -10.70
CA ASP A 238 -20.20 -5.86 -9.39
C ASP A 238 -19.38 -5.22 -8.26
N ALA A 239 -18.07 -5.02 -8.49
CA ALA A 239 -17.18 -4.35 -7.56
C ALA A 239 -15.96 -3.74 -8.26
N MET A 240 -15.32 -2.78 -7.61
CA MET A 240 -14.00 -2.28 -7.99
C MET A 240 -12.91 -2.91 -7.13
N VAL A 241 -11.82 -3.36 -7.74
CA VAL A 241 -10.62 -3.85 -7.05
C VAL A 241 -9.41 -3.00 -7.40
N THR A 242 -8.56 -2.73 -6.42
CA THR A 242 -7.33 -1.94 -6.64
C THR A 242 -6.15 -2.45 -5.81
N ALA A 243 -4.94 -2.07 -6.22
CA ALA A 243 -3.70 -2.36 -5.50
C ALA A 243 -3.16 -1.20 -4.66
N CYS A 244 -3.94 -0.12 -4.54
CA CYS A 244 -3.56 1.05 -3.75
C CYS A 244 -4.56 1.32 -2.64
N MET A 245 -4.10 1.28 -1.39
CA MET A 245 -4.93 1.60 -0.22
C MET A 245 -5.59 2.98 -0.30
N SER A 246 -4.89 3.98 -0.85
CA SER A 246 -5.47 5.31 -1.05
C SER A 246 -6.57 5.33 -2.12
N CYS A 247 -6.46 4.47 -3.14
CA CYS A 247 -7.52 4.33 -4.13
C CYS A 247 -8.74 3.64 -3.53
N ALA A 248 -8.54 2.56 -2.76
CA ALA A 248 -9.63 1.84 -2.10
C ALA A 248 -10.40 2.79 -1.16
N ALA A 249 -9.70 3.49 -0.28
CA ALA A 249 -10.27 4.51 0.59
C ALA A 249 -11.01 5.61 -0.19
N SER A 250 -10.37 6.22 -1.19
CA SER A 250 -10.96 7.36 -1.93
C SER A 250 -12.18 6.97 -2.76
N LEU A 251 -12.19 5.79 -3.38
CA LEU A 251 -13.32 5.30 -4.17
C LEU A 251 -14.47 4.85 -3.28
N ALA A 252 -14.18 4.20 -2.15
CA ALA A 252 -15.19 3.79 -1.18
C ALA A 252 -15.87 5.00 -0.51
N SER A 253 -15.12 6.06 -0.19
CA SER A 253 -15.71 7.27 0.40
C SER A 253 -16.53 8.10 -0.59
N ALA A 254 -16.40 7.86 -1.90
CA ALA A 254 -17.03 8.69 -2.92
C ALA A 254 -18.48 8.29 -3.24
N GLN A 255 -18.90 7.07 -2.91
CA GLN A 255 -20.18 6.50 -3.31
C GLN A 255 -20.48 5.16 -2.62
N ASP A 256 -21.75 4.75 -2.63
CA ASP A 256 -22.26 3.53 -1.97
C ASP A 256 -22.82 2.48 -2.94
N GLY A 257 -22.90 2.80 -4.24
CA GLY A 257 -23.56 1.97 -5.25
C GLY A 257 -22.73 0.79 -5.75
N LEU A 258 -21.41 0.81 -5.57
CA LEU A 258 -20.49 -0.22 -6.04
C LEU A 258 -19.46 -0.55 -4.96
N PRO A 259 -19.43 -1.79 -4.43
CA PRO A 259 -18.40 -2.22 -3.49
C PRO A 259 -16.97 -1.94 -3.99
N VAL A 260 -16.10 -1.48 -3.09
CA VAL A 260 -14.69 -1.22 -3.38
C VAL A 260 -13.83 -2.02 -2.43
N VAL A 261 -12.82 -2.69 -3.00
CA VAL A 261 -11.86 -3.51 -2.27
C VAL A 261 -10.42 -3.26 -2.71
N HIS A 262 -9.50 -3.41 -1.78
CA HIS A 262 -8.10 -3.69 -2.07
C HIS A 262 -7.96 -5.19 -2.38
N TYR A 263 -7.12 -5.58 -3.35
CA TYR A 263 -7.01 -6.99 -3.76
C TYR A 263 -6.61 -7.94 -2.63
N LEU A 264 -5.85 -7.44 -1.63
CA LEU A 264 -5.48 -8.24 -0.46
C LEU A 264 -6.67 -8.57 0.45
N GLU A 265 -7.75 -7.78 0.44
CA GLU A 265 -8.97 -8.13 1.18
C GLU A 265 -9.55 -9.44 0.64
N LEU A 266 -9.53 -9.61 -0.69
CA LEU A 266 -10.01 -10.80 -1.37
C LEU A 266 -9.04 -11.98 -1.20
N LEU A 267 -7.73 -11.72 -1.35
CA LEU A 267 -6.72 -12.78 -1.31
C LEU A 267 -6.53 -13.36 0.10
N CYS A 268 -6.71 -12.54 1.13
CA CYS A 268 -6.42 -12.91 2.51
C CYS A 268 -7.66 -13.04 3.40
N ASP A 269 -8.86 -13.04 2.81
CA ASP A 269 -10.15 -13.06 3.53
C ASP A 269 -10.18 -12.02 4.68
N TYR A 270 -9.87 -10.78 4.32
CA TYR A 270 -9.68 -9.68 5.28
C TYR A 270 -10.57 -8.50 4.90
N PRO A 271 -11.88 -8.56 5.16
CA PRO A 271 -12.79 -7.47 4.81
C PRO A 271 -12.48 -6.22 5.64
N MET A 272 -12.08 -5.14 4.97
CA MET A 272 -11.81 -3.85 5.60
C MET A 272 -13.03 -2.93 5.47
N ASP A 273 -13.47 -2.33 6.58
CA ASP A 273 -14.42 -1.23 6.52
C ASP A 273 -13.66 0.07 6.19
N TRP A 274 -13.67 0.46 4.91
CA TRP A 274 -13.00 1.67 4.44
C TRP A 274 -13.56 2.96 5.03
N ARG A 275 -14.79 2.97 5.55
CA ARG A 275 -15.36 4.18 6.19
C ARG A 275 -14.72 4.43 7.55
N VAL A 276 -14.33 3.36 8.24
CA VAL A 276 -13.63 3.43 9.53
C VAL A 276 -12.12 3.46 9.33
N ALA A 277 -11.61 2.64 8.40
CA ALA A 277 -10.18 2.47 8.18
C ALA A 277 -9.53 3.68 7.50
N ALA A 278 -10.24 4.42 6.64
CA ALA A 278 -9.69 5.57 5.90
C ALA A 278 -9.47 6.84 6.76
N ARG A 279 -9.11 6.66 8.02
CA ARG A 279 -8.67 7.72 8.92
C ARG A 279 -7.36 8.34 8.43
N PRO A 280 -7.04 9.56 8.89
CA PRO A 280 -5.74 10.17 8.68
C PRO A 280 -4.64 9.20 9.14
N LEU A 281 -3.60 9.06 8.31
CA LEU A 281 -2.47 8.19 8.64
C LEU A 281 -1.83 8.69 9.94
N SER A 282 -1.63 7.80 10.90
CA SER A 282 -0.99 8.12 12.18
C SER A 282 0.50 7.78 12.14
N LEU A 283 0.92 6.82 11.30
CA LEU A 283 2.28 6.28 11.31
C LEU A 283 3.00 6.53 9.99
N ARG A 284 4.19 7.14 10.06
CA ARG A 284 5.22 7.10 9.01
C ARG A 284 6.61 6.90 9.63
N PHE A 285 7.32 5.85 9.22
CA PHE A 285 8.68 5.61 9.69
C PHE A 285 9.70 6.29 8.77
N LEU A 286 9.85 7.61 8.88
CA LEU A 286 10.89 8.33 8.13
C LEU A 286 12.26 8.12 8.80
N ILE A 287 13.25 7.73 7.99
CA ILE A 287 14.59 7.39 8.48
C ILE A 287 15.34 8.58 9.10
N GLU A 288 15.01 9.81 8.70
CA GLU A 288 15.66 11.06 9.13
C GLU A 288 15.28 11.54 10.55
N ASN A 289 14.23 10.98 11.16
CA ASN A 289 13.71 11.49 12.44
C ASN A 289 14.40 10.84 13.65
N GLU A 290 15.47 11.45 14.14
CA GLU A 290 16.24 11.06 15.34
C GLU A 290 15.75 11.67 16.66
N ARG A 291 14.45 11.93 16.87
CA ARG A 291 13.97 12.37 18.19
C ARG A 291 13.95 11.20 19.19
N LYS A 292 15.02 11.05 19.97
CA LYS A 292 15.13 10.10 21.09
C LYS A 292 14.11 10.41 22.19
N ALA A 293 13.27 9.44 22.52
CA ALA A 293 12.44 9.46 23.73
C ALA A 293 13.32 9.17 24.98
N PRO A 294 12.89 9.56 26.18
CA PRO A 294 13.70 9.47 27.41
C PRO A 294 14.12 8.04 27.81
N ASP A 295 13.44 7.03 27.27
CA ASP A 295 13.61 5.61 27.59
C ASP A 295 14.37 4.83 26.50
N GLY A 296 15.07 5.54 25.60
CA GLY A 296 15.89 4.94 24.54
C GLY A 296 15.10 4.48 23.30
N GLY A 297 13.77 4.60 23.31
CA GLY A 297 12.92 4.46 22.12
C GLY A 297 12.75 5.76 21.33
N ARG A 298 12.01 5.73 20.23
CA ARG A 298 11.47 6.91 19.53
C ARG A 298 10.02 6.65 19.17
N ASP A 299 9.16 7.64 19.44
CA ASP A 299 7.81 7.66 18.90
C ASP A 299 7.86 7.96 17.40
N PHE A 300 6.90 7.42 16.66
CA PHE A 300 6.72 7.77 15.25
C PHE A 300 6.38 9.26 15.10
N GLU A 301 6.75 9.86 13.97
CA GLU A 301 6.21 11.17 13.62
C GLU A 301 4.73 11.00 13.28
N LEU A 302 3.87 11.38 14.24
CA LEU A 302 2.44 11.55 13.99
C LEU A 302 2.29 12.64 12.93
N LEU A 303 1.54 12.35 11.87
CA LEU A 303 1.15 13.40 10.93
C LEU A 303 0.31 14.43 11.69
N PRO A 304 0.57 15.73 11.54
CA PRO A 304 -0.26 16.75 12.17
C PRO A 304 -1.70 16.56 11.69
N ALA A 305 -2.66 16.65 12.63
CA ALA A 305 -4.08 16.65 12.29
C ALA A 305 -4.34 17.80 11.31
N ARG A 306 -4.98 17.52 10.18
CA ARG A 306 -5.29 18.55 9.19
C ARG A 306 -6.47 19.37 9.69
N GLU A 307 -6.36 20.70 9.64
CA GLU A 307 -7.49 21.59 9.95
C GLU A 307 -8.67 21.25 9.04
N GLY A 308 -9.83 20.94 9.62
CA GLY A 308 -11.07 20.64 8.90
C GLY A 308 -11.46 19.16 8.80
N GLU A 309 -10.66 18.23 9.33
CA GLU A 309 -11.08 16.82 9.49
C GLU A 309 -11.95 16.69 10.74
N ALA A 310 -13.28 16.83 10.58
CA ALA A 310 -14.23 16.54 11.65
C ALA A 310 -14.14 15.05 12.05
N ARG A 311 -14.07 14.81 13.37
CA ARG A 311 -14.15 13.48 13.99
C ARG A 311 -15.48 12.80 13.73
#